data_AF-A0A8T3NWQ5-F1
#
_entry.id   AF-A0A8T3NWQ5-F1
#
_cell.length_a   1.000
_cell.length_b   1.000
_cell.length_c   1.000
_cell.angle_alpha   90.00
_cell.angle_beta   90.00
_cell.angle_gamma   90.00
#
_symmetry.space_group_name_H-M   'P 1'
#
loop_
_entity.id
_entity.type
_entity.pdbx_description
1 polymer ?
#
loop_
_entity_poly.entity_id
_entity_poly.type
_entity_poly.pdbx_seq_one_letter_code
_entity_poly.pdbx_strand_id
1 'polypeptide(L)'
;MDGRAISAVDRADTPTFFAIDWLLRSDEPAIRWLTSRDLLAEERLDDRAAVLVGPLVRGLLTGQQEDGGFGGHPYRKWTGAHWRLISLVELGLPAGEGRALRALETVLGWLTGRGHRGAVKVVAGRARRCASQEGNALAVASCLGM
;
A
#
# COMPACT_ATOMS: atom_id res chain seq x y z
N MET A 1 5.06 -31.27 14.34
CA MET A 1 4.80 -31.01 12.91
C MET A 1 5.71 -29.88 12.51
N ASP A 2 6.67 -30.23 11.67
CA ASP A 2 7.99 -29.61 11.59
C ASP A 2 7.97 -28.17 11.06
N GLY A 3 8.44 -27.26 11.90
CA GLY A 3 8.90 -25.95 11.48
C GLY A 3 10.23 -26.09 10.76
N ARG A 4 10.19 -26.16 9.42
CA ARG A 4 11.34 -25.81 8.61
C ARG A 4 11.51 -24.30 8.68
N ALA A 5 12.39 -23.85 9.59
CA ALA A 5 13.11 -22.61 9.36
C ALA A 5 13.75 -22.74 7.99
N ILE A 6 13.42 -21.82 7.08
CA ILE A 6 14.10 -21.71 5.79
C ILE A 6 15.53 -21.30 6.14
N SER A 7 16.39 -22.32 6.24
CA SER A 7 17.83 -22.19 6.20
C SER A 7 18.17 -21.22 5.08
N ALA A 8 18.94 -20.18 5.43
CA ALA A 8 19.60 -19.23 4.53
C ALA A 8 19.59 -19.73 3.08
N VAL A 9 18.86 -19.01 2.21
CA VAL A 9 18.78 -19.20 0.75
C VAL A 9 19.94 -20.08 0.29
N ASP A 10 19.62 -21.32 -0.07
CA ASP A 10 20.62 -22.31 -0.42
C ASP A 10 21.54 -21.69 -1.47
N ARG A 11 22.82 -21.50 -1.14
CA ARG A 11 23.82 -20.86 -2.02
C ARG A 11 23.98 -21.62 -3.35
N ALA A 12 23.32 -22.77 -3.48
CA ALA A 12 23.18 -23.56 -4.70
C ALA A 12 22.39 -22.85 -5.83
N ASP A 13 21.43 -21.96 -5.55
CA ASP A 13 20.74 -21.16 -6.57
C ASP A 13 21.34 -19.75 -6.67
N THR A 14 22.51 -19.69 -7.31
CA THR A 14 23.35 -18.50 -7.39
C THR A 14 22.62 -17.25 -7.93
N PRO A 15 21.79 -17.33 -8.99
CA PRO A 15 20.99 -16.19 -9.45
C PRO A 15 20.00 -15.65 -8.39
N THR A 16 19.28 -16.54 -7.71
CA THR A 16 18.30 -16.15 -6.68
C THR A 16 18.99 -15.46 -5.51
N PHE A 17 20.13 -15.98 -5.06
CA PHE A 17 20.93 -15.35 -4.02
C PHE A 17 21.35 -13.92 -4.41
N PHE A 18 21.90 -13.72 -5.62
CA PHE A 18 22.32 -12.39 -6.07
C PHE A 18 21.15 -11.41 -6.23
N ALA A 19 19.97 -11.88 -6.65
CA ALA A 19 18.79 -11.03 -6.77
C ALA A 19 18.31 -10.54 -5.40
N ILE A 20 18.23 -11.44 -4.40
CA ILE A 20 17.85 -11.08 -3.02
C ILE A 20 18.88 -10.11 -2.42
N ASP A 21 20.16 -10.43 -2.56
CA ASP A 21 21.27 -9.60 -2.09
C ASP A 21 21.29 -8.21 -2.74
N TRP A 22 20.93 -8.11 -4.03
CA TRP A 22 20.74 -6.83 -4.73
C TRP A 22 19.56 -6.03 -4.16
N LEU A 23 18.41 -6.66 -3.90
CA LEU A 23 17.24 -6.00 -3.31
C LEU A 23 17.52 -5.50 -1.88
N LEU A 24 18.23 -6.30 -1.06
CA LEU A 24 18.61 -5.94 0.30
C LEU A 24 19.61 -4.78 0.37
N ARG A 25 20.34 -4.49 -0.71
CA ARG A 25 21.22 -3.32 -0.82
C ARG A 25 20.53 -2.08 -1.39
N SER A 26 19.24 -2.13 -1.70
CA SER A 26 18.50 -0.98 -2.19
C SER A 26 18.56 0.18 -1.19
N ASP A 27 18.68 1.42 -1.68
CA ASP A 27 18.55 2.62 -0.85
C ASP A 27 17.12 2.86 -0.37
N GLU A 28 16.12 2.19 -0.97
CA GLU A 28 14.71 2.30 -0.59
C GLU A 28 14.35 1.34 0.56
N PRO A 29 14.01 1.85 1.77
CA PRO A 29 13.68 1.01 2.91
C PRO A 29 12.50 0.07 2.66
N ALA A 30 11.49 0.48 1.88
CA ALA A 30 10.36 -0.38 1.54
C ALA A 30 10.79 -1.62 0.77
N ILE A 31 11.76 -1.52 -0.14
CA ILE A 31 12.27 -2.68 -0.89
C ILE A 31 12.99 -3.64 0.05
N ARG A 32 13.85 -3.15 0.94
CA ARG A 32 14.57 -3.99 1.91
C ARG A 32 13.59 -4.67 2.88
N TRP A 33 12.61 -3.92 3.38
CA TRP A 33 11.55 -4.43 4.26
C TRP A 33 10.75 -5.55 3.59
N LEU A 34 10.19 -5.29 2.40
CA LEU A 34 9.38 -6.28 1.67
C LEU A 34 10.19 -7.51 1.28
N THR A 35 11.44 -7.32 0.85
CA THR A 35 12.36 -8.44 0.53
C THR A 35 12.56 -9.34 1.75
N SER A 36 12.81 -8.74 2.91
CA SER A 36 13.07 -9.48 4.14
C SER A 36 11.81 -10.21 4.63
N ARG A 37 10.66 -9.53 4.61
CA ARG A 37 9.39 -10.11 5.03
C ARG A 37 8.90 -11.22 4.09
N ASP A 38 8.89 -10.96 2.79
CA ASP A 38 8.18 -11.81 1.81
C ASP A 38 9.07 -12.91 1.22
N LEU A 39 10.39 -12.68 1.10
CA LEU A 39 11.30 -13.65 0.50
C LEU A 39 12.13 -14.40 1.55
N LEU A 40 12.43 -13.78 2.69
CA LEU A 40 13.25 -14.38 3.75
C LEU A 40 12.46 -14.75 5.01
N ALA A 41 11.20 -14.30 5.15
CA ALA A 41 10.40 -14.45 6.36
C ALA A 41 11.08 -13.87 7.61
N GLU A 42 11.86 -12.79 7.43
CA GLU A 42 12.57 -12.07 8.49
C GLU A 42 11.90 -10.74 8.84
N GLU A 43 11.82 -10.42 10.13
CA GLU A 43 11.33 -9.12 10.60
C GLU A 43 12.47 -8.13 10.80
N ARG A 44 12.75 -7.31 9.78
CA ARG A 44 13.69 -6.18 9.88
C ARG A 44 12.97 -4.91 10.31
N LEU A 45 12.74 -4.77 11.61
CA LEU A 45 11.95 -3.65 12.17
C LEU A 45 12.56 -2.27 11.88
N ASP A 46 13.88 -2.17 11.77
CA ASP A 46 14.56 -0.91 11.41
C ASP A 46 14.19 -0.45 9.99
N ASP A 47 14.18 -1.37 9.03
CA ASP A 47 13.76 -1.08 7.65
C ASP A 47 12.28 -0.73 7.61
N ARG A 48 11.44 -1.46 8.37
CA ARG A 48 10.01 -1.15 8.52
C ARG A 48 9.78 0.27 9.07
N ALA A 49 10.52 0.67 10.09
CA ALA A 49 10.43 2.03 10.66
C ALA A 49 10.90 3.10 9.65
N ALA A 50 11.91 2.78 8.84
CA ALA A 50 12.45 3.68 7.84
C ALA A 50 11.55 3.85 6.59
N VAL A 51 10.58 2.95 6.33
CA VAL A 51 9.62 3.05 5.21
C VAL A 51 8.97 4.43 5.14
N LEU A 52 8.52 4.97 6.28
CA LEU A 52 7.81 6.25 6.34
C LEU A 52 8.62 7.42 5.76
N VAL A 53 9.94 7.35 5.90
CA VAL A 53 10.87 8.38 5.44
C VAL A 53 11.58 8.00 4.13
N GLY A 54 11.22 6.88 3.51
CA GLY A 54 11.78 6.39 2.25
C GLY A 54 11.39 7.25 1.03
N PRO A 55 12.23 7.29 -0.02
CA PRO A 55 11.96 8.04 -1.25
C PRO A 55 10.59 7.79 -1.89
N LEU A 56 10.14 6.52 -1.98
CA LEU A 56 8.86 6.17 -2.60
C LEU A 56 7.67 6.73 -1.81
N VAL A 57 7.66 6.55 -0.48
CA VAL A 57 6.60 7.08 0.39
C VAL A 57 6.56 8.60 0.33
N ARG A 58 7.71 9.28 0.39
CA ARG A 58 7.78 10.74 0.23
C ARG A 58 7.22 11.17 -1.13
N GLY A 59 7.59 10.50 -2.21
CA GLY A 59 7.09 10.79 -3.56
C GLY A 59 5.57 10.66 -3.65
N LEU A 60 5.01 9.57 -3.13
CA LEU A 60 3.57 9.30 -3.12
C LEU A 60 2.77 10.28 -2.24
N LEU A 61 3.39 10.87 -1.21
CA LEU A 61 2.76 11.89 -0.37
C LEU A 61 3.03 13.33 -0.85
N THR A 62 3.88 13.52 -1.86
CA THR A 62 4.20 14.84 -2.38
C THR A 62 2.98 15.48 -3.04
N GLY A 63 2.75 16.76 -2.74
CA GLY A 63 1.64 17.55 -3.27
C GLY A 63 0.31 17.37 -2.54
N GLN A 64 0.30 16.75 -1.36
CA GLN A 64 -0.90 16.68 -0.53
C GLN A 64 -1.34 18.09 -0.10
N GLN A 65 -2.64 18.37 -0.21
CA GLN A 65 -3.26 19.65 0.14
C GLN A 65 -3.83 19.62 1.57
N GLU A 66 -4.25 20.78 2.08
CA GLU A 66 -4.81 20.92 3.43
C GLU A 66 -6.10 20.10 3.61
N ASP A 67 -6.87 19.90 2.54
CA ASP A 67 -8.07 19.06 2.53
C ASP A 67 -7.76 17.54 2.59
N GLY A 68 -6.49 17.16 2.62
CA GLY A 68 -6.02 15.76 2.61
C GLY A 68 -5.89 15.14 1.22
N GLY A 69 -6.39 15.81 0.18
CA GLY A 69 -6.34 15.36 -1.21
C GLY A 69 -5.03 15.70 -1.92
N PHE A 70 -4.99 15.46 -3.22
CA PHE A 70 -3.81 15.70 -4.09
C PHE A 70 -4.14 16.57 -5.30
N GLY A 71 -5.21 17.37 -5.21
CA GLY A 71 -5.72 18.17 -6.31
C GLY A 71 -6.53 17.35 -7.31
N GLY A 72 -7.84 17.59 -7.32
CA GLY A 72 -8.79 16.93 -8.22
C GLY A 72 -9.42 15.66 -7.62
N HIS A 73 -10.02 14.85 -8.49
CA HIS A 73 -10.88 13.74 -8.07
C HIS A 73 -10.09 12.60 -7.39
N PRO A 74 -10.55 12.00 -6.27
CA PRO A 74 -9.82 10.93 -5.55
C PRO A 74 -9.45 9.72 -6.40
N TYR A 75 -10.27 9.35 -7.39
CA TYR A 75 -10.02 8.24 -8.32
C TYR A 75 -9.24 8.63 -9.59
N ARG A 76 -8.74 9.87 -9.72
CA ARG A 76 -7.95 10.29 -10.89
C ARG A 76 -6.79 9.32 -11.08
N LYS A 77 -6.68 8.71 -12.27
CA LYS A 77 -5.72 7.63 -12.51
C LYS A 77 -4.30 8.06 -12.13
N TRP A 78 -3.66 7.19 -11.37
CA TRP A 78 -2.30 7.26 -10.81
C TRP A 78 -2.00 8.41 -9.85
N THR A 79 -2.65 9.56 -10.00
CA THR A 79 -2.32 10.74 -9.20
C THR A 79 -3.33 11.06 -8.11
N GLY A 80 -4.53 10.48 -8.16
CA GLY A 80 -5.56 10.64 -7.12
C GLY A 80 -5.24 9.85 -5.86
N ALA A 81 -5.84 10.28 -4.74
CA ALA A 81 -5.65 9.67 -3.42
C ALA A 81 -5.86 8.14 -3.42
N HIS A 82 -6.84 7.63 -4.17
CA HIS A 82 -7.15 6.20 -4.22
C HIS A 82 -5.95 5.35 -4.64
N TRP A 83 -5.27 5.72 -5.73
CA TRP A 83 -4.13 4.93 -6.24
C TRP A 83 -2.88 5.09 -5.39
N ARG A 84 -2.64 6.31 -4.88
CA ARG A 84 -1.51 6.58 -3.98
C ARG A 84 -1.60 5.77 -2.69
N LEU A 85 -2.79 5.70 -2.09
CA LEU A 85 -3.00 4.98 -0.83
C LEU A 85 -2.75 3.48 -0.95
N ILE A 86 -3.18 2.86 -2.05
CA ILE A 86 -2.91 1.44 -2.31
C ILE A 86 -1.41 1.20 -2.36
N SER A 87 -0.68 1.99 -3.16
CA SER A 87 0.77 1.88 -3.25
C SER A 87 1.45 2.12 -1.89
N LEU A 88 0.97 3.07 -1.09
CA LEU A 88 1.51 3.34 0.24
C LEU A 88 1.36 2.14 1.19
N VAL A 89 0.18 1.53 1.27
CA VAL A 89 -0.03 0.38 2.15
C VAL A 89 0.71 -0.87 1.66
N GLU A 90 0.83 -1.07 0.35
CA GLU A 90 1.63 -2.15 -0.24
C GLU A 90 3.13 -1.97 0.04
N LEU A 91 3.62 -0.74 0.10
CA LEU A 91 5.00 -0.42 0.51
C LEU A 91 5.23 -0.59 2.02
N GLY A 92 4.18 -0.87 2.81
CA GLY A 92 4.28 -1.08 4.26
C GLY A 92 4.19 0.19 5.09
N LEU A 93 3.48 1.21 4.61
CA LEU A 93 3.22 2.43 5.41
C LEU A 93 2.62 2.05 6.78
N PRO A 94 3.13 2.62 7.90
CA PRO A 94 2.64 2.29 9.23
C PRO A 94 1.18 2.71 9.42
N ALA A 95 0.45 1.91 10.20
CA ALA A 95 -0.89 2.24 10.65
C ALA A 95 -0.89 3.58 11.43
N GLY A 96 -2.00 4.31 11.36
CA GLY A 96 -2.12 5.60 12.03
C GLY A 96 -1.36 6.77 11.37
N GLU A 97 -0.68 6.60 10.23
CA GLU A 97 -0.03 7.72 9.55
C GLU A 97 -1.05 8.79 9.13
N GLY A 98 -1.00 9.95 9.80
CA GLY A 98 -2.04 10.97 9.70
C GLY A 98 -2.25 11.53 8.28
N ARG A 99 -1.19 11.61 7.46
CA ARG A 99 -1.31 12.04 6.05
C ARG A 99 -2.13 11.04 5.23
N ALA A 100 -1.91 9.74 5.43
CA ALA A 100 -2.66 8.70 4.74
C ALA A 100 -4.12 8.65 5.23
N LEU A 101 -4.36 8.80 6.54
CA LEU A 101 -5.72 8.89 7.09
C LEU A 101 -6.50 10.06 6.48
N ARG A 102 -5.91 11.26 6.41
CA ARG A 102 -6.58 12.41 5.76
C ARG A 102 -6.87 12.16 4.28
N ALA A 103 -5.96 11.52 3.55
CA ALA A 103 -6.21 11.15 2.17
C ALA A 103 -7.32 10.10 2.04
N LEU A 104 -7.38 9.12 2.96
CA LEU A 104 -8.42 8.10 3.00
C LEU A 104 -9.80 8.71 3.22
N GLU A 105 -9.93 9.72 4.09
CA GLU A 105 -11.19 10.46 4.26
C GLU A 105 -11.70 11.07 2.94
N THR A 106 -10.81 11.58 2.08
CA THR A 106 -11.23 12.08 0.75
C THR A 106 -11.77 10.96 -0.14
N VAL A 107 -11.19 9.75 -0.06
CA VAL A 107 -11.64 8.58 -0.81
C VAL A 107 -12.97 8.08 -0.26
N LEU A 108 -13.13 7.97 1.06
CA LEU A 108 -14.36 7.56 1.71
C LEU A 108 -15.50 8.56 1.46
N GLY A 109 -15.23 9.86 1.51
CA GLY A 109 -16.19 10.90 1.17
C GLY A 109 -16.68 10.79 -0.28
N TRP A 110 -15.79 10.46 -1.21
CA TRP A 110 -16.17 10.17 -2.59
C TRP A 110 -17.03 8.89 -2.69
N LEU A 111 -16.56 7.76 -2.15
CA LEU A 111 -17.22 6.44 -2.28
C LEU A 111 -18.60 6.41 -1.60
N THR A 112 -18.74 7.11 -0.47
CA THR A 112 -20.00 7.15 0.30
C THR A 112 -20.92 8.30 -0.13
N GLY A 113 -20.44 9.21 -0.97
CA GLY A 113 -21.21 10.33 -1.50
C GLY A 113 -22.36 9.90 -2.41
N ARG A 114 -23.42 10.73 -2.46
CA ARG A 114 -24.64 10.46 -3.25
C ARG A 114 -24.35 10.19 -4.73
N GLY A 115 -23.42 10.92 -5.34
CA GLY A 115 -23.04 10.74 -6.74
C GLY A 115 -22.46 9.36 -7.03
N HIS A 116 -21.55 8.88 -6.18
CA HIS A 116 -20.96 7.56 -6.36
C HIS A 116 -21.99 6.46 -6.12
N ARG A 117 -22.72 6.53 -5.00
CA ARG A 117 -23.75 5.54 -4.63
C ARG A 117 -24.87 5.44 -5.67
N GLY A 118 -25.35 6.58 -6.18
CA GLY A 118 -26.37 6.61 -7.23
C GLY A 118 -25.92 6.03 -8.57
N ALA A 119 -24.61 6.03 -8.84
CA ALA A 119 -24.04 5.42 -10.05
C ALA A 119 -23.83 3.90 -9.94
N VAL A 120 -23.97 3.30 -8.74
CA VAL A 120 -23.87 1.84 -8.57
C VAL A 120 -25.14 1.18 -9.13
N LYS A 121 -25.00 0.45 -10.23
CA LYS A 121 -26.12 -0.30 -10.81
C LYS A 121 -26.41 -1.55 -9.98
N VAL A 122 -27.69 -1.87 -9.80
CA VAL A 122 -28.12 -3.15 -9.22
C VAL A 122 -28.77 -3.98 -10.32
N VAL A 123 -28.28 -5.21 -10.52
CA VAL A 123 -28.79 -6.15 -11.52
C VAL A 123 -29.09 -7.46 -10.81
N ALA A 124 -30.34 -7.94 -10.90
CA ALA A 124 -30.81 -9.14 -10.20
C ALA A 124 -30.46 -9.15 -8.69
N GLY A 125 -30.66 -8.00 -8.02
CA GLY A 125 -30.38 -7.83 -6.59
C GLY A 125 -28.90 -7.73 -6.22
N ARG A 126 -27.98 -7.72 -7.20
CA ARG A 126 -26.53 -7.63 -6.95
C ARG A 126 -25.95 -6.33 -7.50
N ALA A 127 -25.06 -5.71 -6.73
CA ALA A 127 -24.32 -4.52 -7.17
C ALA A 127 -23.39 -4.87 -8.35
N ARG A 128 -23.39 -4.04 -9.39
CA ARG A 128 -22.53 -4.14 -10.56
C ARG A 128 -21.59 -2.94 -10.61
N ARG A 129 -20.36 -3.13 -10.09
CA ARG A 129 -19.30 -2.13 -10.09
C ARG A 129 -17.92 -2.78 -10.11
N CYS A 130 -16.88 -1.99 -10.39
CA CYS A 130 -15.51 -2.44 -10.30
C CYS A 130 -15.13 -2.66 -8.83
N ALA A 131 -14.79 -3.89 -8.45
CA ALA A 131 -14.42 -4.23 -7.09
C ALA A 131 -13.17 -3.47 -6.59
N SER A 132 -12.35 -2.94 -7.50
CA SER A 132 -11.14 -2.20 -7.13
C SER A 132 -11.44 -0.90 -6.36
N GLN A 133 -12.59 -0.25 -6.57
CA GLN A 133 -12.85 1.05 -5.92
C GLN A 133 -13.11 0.87 -4.42
N GLU A 134 -14.16 0.11 -4.08
CA GLU A 134 -14.53 -0.14 -2.70
C GLU A 134 -13.59 -1.14 -2.02
N GLY A 135 -13.16 -2.19 -2.73
CA GLY A 135 -12.31 -3.24 -2.17
C GLY A 135 -10.93 -2.72 -1.74
N ASN A 136 -10.29 -1.90 -2.57
CA ASN A 136 -9.01 -1.32 -2.20
C ASN A 136 -9.15 -0.26 -1.10
N ALA A 137 -10.24 0.51 -1.09
CA ALA A 137 -10.48 1.46 0.00
C ALA A 137 -10.67 0.74 1.35
N LEU A 138 -11.37 -0.41 1.35
CA LEU A 138 -11.49 -1.26 2.53
C LEU A 138 -10.13 -1.81 2.96
N ALA A 139 -9.33 -2.36 2.03
CA ALA A 139 -8.00 -2.87 2.33
C ALA A 139 -7.09 -1.79 2.92
N VAL A 140 -7.08 -0.59 2.33
CA VAL A 140 -6.33 0.57 2.85
C VAL A 140 -6.80 0.94 4.25
N ALA A 141 -8.12 1.04 4.49
CA ALA A 141 -8.66 1.36 5.82
C ALA A 141 -8.20 0.36 6.87
N SER A 142 -8.30 -0.95 6.57
CA SER A 142 -7.83 -2.00 7.48
C SER A 142 -6.33 -1.93 7.75
N CYS A 143 -5.50 -1.68 6.73
CA CYS A 143 -4.05 -1.51 6.91
C CYS A 143 -3.70 -0.26 7.75
N LEU A 144 -4.51 0.79 7.67
CA LEU A 144 -4.31 2.02 8.45
C LEU A 144 -4.89 1.96 9.87
N GLY A 145 -5.61 0.89 10.21
CA GLY A 145 -6.18 0.66 11.54
C GLY A 145 -7.54 1.31 11.77
N MET A 146 -8.36 1.45 10.72
CA MET A 146 -9.75 1.91 10.78
C MET A 146 -10.76 0.77 10.75
#